data_AF-A0A9D6EWB1-F1
#
_entry.id   AF-A0A9D6EWB1-F1
#
_cell.length_a   1.000
_cell.length_b   1.000
_cell.length_c   1.000
_cell.angle_alpha   90.00
_cell.angle_beta   90.00
_cell.angle_gamma   90.00
#
_symmetry.space_group_name_H-M   'P 1'
#
loop_
_entity.id
_entity.type
_entity.pdbx_description
1 polymer ?
#
loop_
_entity_poly.entity_id
_entity_poly.type
_entity_poly.pdbx_seq_one_letter_code
_entity_poly.pdbx_strand_id
1 'polypeptide(L)' 'MQSYFQKLRDYFKEHENYNAVIHWCAGVGVGILITYPIVGGHPLRWGLSFLAIGVIGHFLPLLLRK' A
#
# COMPACT_ATOMS: atom_id res chain seq x y z
N MET A 1 -20.23 -20.50 -1.76
CA MET A 1 -18.81 -20.36 -1.38
C MET A 1 -18.32 -19.05 -1.96
N GLN A 2 -18.18 -17.98 -1.16
CA GLN A 2 -17.67 -16.71 -1.68
C GLN A 2 -16.23 -16.89 -2.17
N SER A 3 -15.91 -16.31 -3.33
CA SER A 3 -14.54 -16.36 -3.85
C SER A 3 -13.60 -15.56 -2.95
N TYR A 4 -12.33 -15.92 -2.94
CA TYR A 4 -11.29 -15.21 -2.19
C TYR A 4 -11.26 -13.71 -2.52
N PHE A 5 -11.43 -13.36 -3.80
CA PHE A 5 -11.54 -11.98 -4.26
C PHE A 5 -12.74 -11.23 -3.66
N GLN A 6 -13.88 -11.89 -3.52
CA GLN A 6 -15.06 -11.28 -2.89
C GLN A 6 -14.78 -10.97 -1.41
N LYS A 7 -14.15 -11.90 -0.67
CA LYS A 7 -13.77 -11.68 0.72
C LYS A 7 -12.81 -10.49 0.87
N LEU A 8 -11.80 -10.40 0.01
CA LEU A 8 -10.85 -9.30 -0.01
C LEU A 8 -11.52 -7.95 -0.27
N ARG A 9 -12.40 -7.90 -1.28
CA ARG A 9 -13.17 -6.71 -1.61
C ARG A 9 -14.05 -6.30 -0.44
N ASP A 10 -14.72 -7.25 0.20
CA ASP A 10 -15.61 -6.98 1.32
C ASP A 10 -14.81 -6.47 2.53
N TYR A 11 -13.60 -7.00 2.79
CA TYR A 11 -12.68 -6.46 3.80
C TYR A 11 -12.30 -5.00 3.53
N PHE A 12 -11.87 -4.68 2.31
CA PHE A 12 -11.47 -3.31 1.98
C PHE A 12 -12.65 -2.33 1.95
N LYS A 13 -13.88 -2.83 1.71
CA LYS A 13 -15.11 -2.05 1.86
C LYS A 13 -15.46 -1.79 3.33
N GLU A 14 -15.27 -2.78 4.21
CA GLU A 14 -15.52 -2.61 5.65
C GLU A 14 -14.44 -1.72 6.30
N HIS A 15 -13.24 -1.68 5.74
CA HIS A 15 -12.10 -0.93 6.24
C HIS A 15 -11.64 0.16 5.26
N GLU A 16 -12.54 1.04 4.86
CA GLU A 16 -12.25 2.10 3.85
C GLU A 16 -11.06 2.99 4.25
N ASN A 17 -10.97 3.37 5.53
CA ASN A 17 -9.85 4.16 6.05
C ASN A 17 -8.51 3.41 5.96
N TYR A 18 -8.51 2.11 6.22
CA TYR A 18 -7.33 1.28 6.06
C TYR A 18 -6.91 1.22 4.59
N ASN A 19 -7.88 0.97 3.70
CA ASN A 19 -7.64 0.95 2.26
C ASN A 19 -7.08 2.28 1.74
N ALA A 20 -7.61 3.41 2.23
CA ALA A 20 -7.12 4.74 1.88
C ALA A 20 -5.68 4.96 2.37
N VAL A 21 -5.35 4.59 3.62
CA VAL A 21 -4.01 4.75 4.18
C VAL A 21 -2.97 3.92 3.44
N ILE A 22 -3.26 2.65 3.12
CA ILE A 22 -2.30 1.80 2.38
C ILE A 22 -2.07 2.32 0.96
N HIS A 23 -3.11 2.83 0.28
CA HIS A 23 -2.98 3.45 -1.04
C HIS A 23 -2.21 4.77 -0.98
N TRP A 24 -2.44 5.57 0.05
CA TRP A 24 -1.70 6.79 0.27
C TRP A 24 -0.22 6.52 0.51
N CYS A 25 0.12 5.54 1.36
CA CYS A 25 1.50 5.09 1.57
C CYS A 25 2.15 4.61 0.26
N ALA A 26 1.46 3.78 -0.52
CA ALA A 26 1.97 3.33 -1.81
C ALA A 26 2.18 4.51 -2.78
N GLY A 27 1.23 5.44 -2.86
CA GLY A 27 1.31 6.63 -3.69
C GLY A 27 2.45 7.57 -3.31
N VAL A 28 2.67 7.81 -2.00
CA VAL A 28 3.82 8.58 -1.49
C VAL A 28 5.13 7.89 -1.83
N GLY A 29 5.21 6.57 -1.63
CA GLY A 29 6.40 5.78 -1.97
C GLY A 29 6.75 5.90 -3.45
N VAL A 30 5.77 5.68 -4.34
CA VAL A 30 5.93 5.86 -5.79
C VAL A 30 6.31 7.30 -6.10
N GLY A 31 5.62 8.29 -5.54
CA GLY A 31 5.90 9.72 -5.73
C GLY A 31 7.36 10.07 -5.43
N ILE A 32 7.89 9.59 -4.32
CA ILE A 32 9.30 9.77 -3.96
C ILE A 32 10.23 9.11 -4.99
N LEU A 33 9.94 7.88 -5.40
CA LEU A 33 10.78 7.12 -6.35
C LEU A 33 10.77 7.73 -7.76
N ILE A 34 9.66 8.31 -8.21
CA ILE A 34 9.55 8.91 -9.55
C ILE A 34 10.11 10.34 -9.63
N THR A 35 10.27 11.04 -8.50
CA THR A 35 10.80 12.42 -8.49
C THR A 35 12.29 12.55 -8.85
N TYR A 36 12.97 11.47 -9.23
CA TYR A 36 14.35 11.52 -9.71
C TYR A 36 14.42 11.98 -11.19
N PRO A 37 15.28 12.96 -11.57
CA PRO A 37 16.36 13.61 -10.82
C PRO A 37 16.08 15.10 -10.50
N ILE A 38 14.86 15.46 -10.11
CA ILE A 38 14.46 16.87 -9.98
C ILE A 38 15.07 17.52 -8.73
N VAL A 39 15.36 16.74 -7.68
CA VAL A 39 15.75 17.28 -6.36
C VAL A 39 16.85 16.44 -5.69
N GLY A 40 18.13 16.69 -6.02
CA GLY A 40 19.29 16.31 -5.20
C GLY A 40 19.34 14.87 -4.64
N GLY A 41 19.89 14.70 -3.44
CA GLY A 41 20.07 13.39 -2.78
C GLY A 41 18.74 12.66 -2.58
N HIS A 42 18.57 11.54 -3.29
CA HIS A 42 17.31 10.79 -3.31
C HIS A 42 16.97 10.23 -1.92
N PRO A 43 15.79 10.52 -1.34
CA PRO A 43 15.32 9.88 -0.13
C PRO A 43 14.83 8.45 -0.42
N LEU A 44 15.66 7.64 -1.09
CA LEU A 44 15.35 6.29 -1.58
C LEU A 44 14.87 5.39 -0.43
N ARG A 45 15.47 5.56 0.74
CA ARG A 45 15.06 4.88 1.97
C ARG A 45 13.59 5.12 2.28
N TRP A 46 13.14 6.37 2.22
CA TRP A 46 11.74 6.73 2.49
C TRP A 46 10.80 6.22 1.41
N GLY A 47 11.15 6.38 0.13
CA GLY A 47 10.35 5.87 -0.98
C GLY A 47 10.13 4.36 -0.88
N LEU A 48 11.20 3.60 -0.62
CA LEU A 48 11.13 2.16 -0.42
C LEU A 48 10.38 1.77 0.86
N SER A 49 10.54 2.50 1.96
CA SER A 49 9.79 2.23 3.20
C SER A 49 8.28 2.42 3.01
N PHE A 50 7.86 3.53 2.39
CA PHE A 50 6.44 3.80 2.12
C PHE A 50 5.84 2.79 1.14
N LEU A 51 6.59 2.41 0.11
CA LEU A 51 6.17 1.38 -0.84
C LEU A 51 6.05 0.01 -0.15
N ALA A 52 7.02 -0.38 0.69
CA ALA A 52 6.98 -1.62 1.45
C ALA A 52 5.76 -1.66 2.39
N ILE A 53 5.45 -0.54 3.08
CA ILE A 53 4.26 -0.44 3.93
C ILE A 53 2.98 -0.62 3.10
N GLY A 54 2.86 0.04 1.94
CA GLY A 54 1.70 -0.10 1.07
C GLY A 54 1.52 -1.52 0.54
N VAL A 55 2.61 -2.16 0.13
CA VAL A 55 2.62 -3.56 -0.32
C VAL A 55 2.20 -4.48 0.83
N ILE A 56 2.88 -4.42 1.98
CA ILE A 56 2.56 -5.26 3.14
C ILE A 56 1.10 -5.04 3.58
N GLY A 57 0.63 -3.79 3.58
CA GLY A 57 -0.76 -3.46 3.90
C GLY A 57 -1.79 -4.09 2.94
N HIS A 58 -1.44 -4.32 1.67
CA HIS A 58 -2.32 -5.07 0.76
C HIS A 58 -2.32 -6.58 1.04
N PHE A 59 -1.21 -7.14 1.52
CA PHE A 59 -1.08 -8.58 1.83
C PHE A 59 -1.54 -8.93 3.25
N LEU A 60 -1.54 -7.98 4.19
CA LEU A 60 -1.93 -8.20 5.58
C LEU A 60 -3.34 -8.82 5.73
N PRO A 61 -4.37 -8.36 5.01
CA PRO A 61 -5.72 -8.93 5.10
C PRO A 61 -5.77 -10.40 4.70
N LEU A 62 -4.85 -10.85 3.84
CA LEU A 62 -4.74 -12.23 3.38
C LEU A 62 -4.21 -13.15 4.48
N LEU A 63 -3.32 -12.61 5.33
CA LEU A 63 -2.72 -13.33 6.44
C LEU A 63 -3.65 -13.36 7.65
N LEU A 64 -4.44 -12.30 7.86
CA LEU A 64 -5.35 -12.16 9.00
C LEU A 64 -6.70 -12.88 8.80
N ARG A 65 -7.15 -13.11 7.55
CA ARG A 65 -8.39 -13.88 7.24
C ARG A 65 -8.13 -15.38 6.95
N LYS A 66 -7.11 -16.00 7.57
CA LYS A 66 -6.92 -17.46 7.49
C LYS A 66 -8.09 -18.23 8.10
#